data_AF-A0A7G9Y0V6-F1
#
_entry.id   AF-A0A7G9Y0V6-F1
#
_cell.length_a   1.000
_cell.length_b   1.000
_cell.length_c   1.000
_cell.angle_alpha   90.00
_cell.angle_beta   90.00
_cell.angle_gamma   90.00
#
_symmetry.space_group_name_H-M   'P 1'
#
loop_
_entity.id
_entity.type
_entity.pdbx_description
1 polymer ?
#
loop_
_entity_poly.entity_id
_entity_poly.type
_entity_poly.pdbx_seq_one_letter_code
_entity_poly.pdbx_strand_id
1 'polypeptide(L)'
;MLEYFFEDAANILGITARRESEQLEAVIRCTVRASDLNTAIEAIGSESQNRVSRPRLTSSGETISPLDLSASDIIKAYSNRLYSIRNACIHSKRIRRGRAEARITPATEDEHIVADELPLLRWIAAQCLENEDVFANQEQ
;
A
#
# COMPACT_ATOMS: atom_id res chain seq x y z
N MET A 1 1.61 -1.71 -11.45
CA MET A 1 0.71 -2.88 -11.47
C MET A 1 -0.67 -2.48 -10.98
N LEU A 2 -0.87 -2.04 -9.72
CA LEU A 2 -2.20 -1.59 -9.25
C LEU A 2 -2.79 -0.41 -10.05
N GLU A 3 -1.94 0.49 -10.56
CA GLU A 3 -2.34 1.62 -11.41
C GLU A 3 -3.10 1.20 -12.69
N TYR A 4 -2.90 -0.03 -13.15
CA TYR A 4 -3.62 -0.59 -14.30
C TYR A 4 -5.13 -0.70 -14.05
N PHE A 5 -5.55 -0.91 -12.80
CA PHE A 5 -6.95 -1.16 -12.42
C PHE A 5 -7.68 0.11 -11.89
N PHE A 6 -7.05 1.28 -11.94
CA PHE A 6 -7.55 2.47 -11.24
C PHE A 6 -8.90 2.98 -11.76
N GLU A 7 -9.07 3.03 -13.09
CA GLU A 7 -10.32 3.47 -13.69
C GLU A 7 -11.40 2.40 -13.51
N ASP A 8 -11.08 1.15 -13.80
CA ASP A 8 -12.02 0.02 -13.72
C ASP A 8 -12.55 -0.19 -12.30
N ALA A 9 -11.69 -0.13 -11.28
CA ALA A 9 -12.12 -0.30 -9.90
C ALA A 9 -13.13 0.78 -9.46
N ALA A 10 -12.88 2.04 -9.83
CA ALA A 10 -13.79 3.14 -9.50
C ALA A 10 -15.15 2.96 -10.21
N ASN A 11 -15.12 2.53 -11.48
CA ASN A 11 -16.32 2.24 -12.26
C ASN A 11 -17.13 1.08 -11.67
N ILE A 12 -16.49 -0.02 -11.30
CA ILE A 12 -17.13 -1.20 -10.68
C ILE A 12 -17.84 -0.82 -9.37
N LEU A 13 -17.20 0.02 -8.56
CA LEU A 13 -17.79 0.49 -7.30
C LEU A 13 -18.83 1.61 -7.49
N GLY A 14 -19.00 2.14 -8.70
CA GLY A 14 -19.91 3.25 -8.99
C GLY A 14 -19.50 4.55 -8.28
N ILE A 15 -18.20 4.75 -8.02
CA ILE A 15 -17.66 5.93 -7.34
C ILE A 15 -16.81 6.78 -8.29
N THR A 16 -16.67 8.06 -7.98
CA THR A 16 -15.67 8.91 -8.64
C THR A 16 -14.42 8.97 -7.79
N ALA A 17 -13.33 8.34 -8.25
CA ALA A 17 -12.01 8.44 -7.63
C ALA A 17 -11.13 9.41 -8.44
N ARG A 18 -10.87 10.61 -7.91
CA ARG A 18 -10.10 11.66 -8.59
C ARG A 18 -8.65 11.72 -8.16
N ARG A 19 -8.36 11.23 -6.96
CA ARG A 19 -7.02 11.19 -6.40
C ARG A 19 -6.47 9.78 -6.49
N GLU A 20 -5.17 9.68 -6.66
CA GLU A 20 -4.49 8.39 -6.71
C GLU A 20 -4.72 7.56 -5.44
N SER A 21 -4.81 8.21 -4.27
CA SER A 21 -5.16 7.54 -3.01
C SER A 21 -6.58 6.96 -3.02
N GLU A 22 -7.53 7.63 -3.67
CA GLU A 22 -8.92 7.16 -3.81
C GLU A 22 -9.00 6.01 -4.83
N GLN A 23 -8.21 6.08 -5.91
CA GLN A 23 -8.12 5.02 -6.91
C GLN A 23 -7.49 3.75 -6.31
N LEU A 24 -6.44 3.90 -5.50
CA LEU A 24 -5.82 2.79 -4.78
C LEU A 24 -6.79 2.17 -3.76
N GLU A 25 -7.57 2.98 -3.06
CA GLU A 25 -8.63 2.51 -2.18
C GLU A 25 -9.68 1.70 -2.97
N ALA A 26 -10.11 2.20 -4.13
CA ALA A 26 -11.06 1.50 -4.99
C ALA A 26 -10.56 0.12 -5.40
N VAL A 27 -9.30 0.01 -5.86
CA VAL A 27 -8.70 -1.28 -6.26
C VAL A 27 -8.70 -2.28 -5.10
N ILE A 28 -8.28 -1.84 -3.90
CA ILE A 28 -8.26 -2.73 -2.73
C ILE A 28 -9.69 -3.14 -2.34
N ARG A 29 -10.67 -2.25 -2.42
CA ARG A 29 -12.07 -2.59 -2.12
C ARG A 29 -12.66 -3.62 -3.09
N CYS A 30 -12.22 -3.63 -4.35
CA CYS A 30 -12.67 -4.61 -5.33
C CYS A 30 -12.07 -6.00 -5.10
N THR A 31 -10.84 -6.08 -4.59
CA THR A 31 -10.07 -7.34 -4.56
C THR A 31 -9.93 -7.94 -3.16
N VAL A 32 -10.21 -7.15 -2.12
CA VAL A 32 -9.92 -7.53 -0.73
C VAL A 32 -11.12 -7.27 0.17
N ARG A 33 -11.50 -8.28 0.96
CA ARG A 33 -12.49 -8.13 2.03
C ARG A 33 -11.81 -7.66 3.31
N ALA A 34 -12.52 -6.87 4.10
CA ALA A 34 -12.01 -6.37 5.38
C ALA A 34 -11.64 -7.48 6.37
N SER A 35 -12.39 -8.59 6.41
CA SER A 35 -12.09 -9.76 7.24
C SER A 35 -10.74 -10.40 6.88
N ASP A 36 -10.47 -10.50 5.59
CA ASP A 36 -9.30 -11.20 5.06
C ASP A 36 -8.07 -10.34 5.26
N LEU A 37 -8.21 -9.02 5.08
CA LEU A 37 -7.18 -8.05 5.43
C LEU A 37 -6.84 -8.08 6.93
N ASN A 38 -7.83 -8.10 7.82
CA ASN A 38 -7.57 -8.25 9.26
C ASN A 38 -6.81 -9.55 9.56
N THR A 39 -7.22 -10.66 8.95
CA THR A 39 -6.52 -11.95 9.09
C THR A 39 -5.07 -11.87 8.59
N ALA A 40 -4.82 -11.20 7.46
CA ALA A 40 -3.47 -11.00 6.93
C ALA A 40 -2.62 -10.11 7.84
N ILE A 41 -3.21 -9.09 8.46
CA ILE A 41 -2.53 -8.22 9.44
C ILE A 41 -2.21 -9.01 10.72
N GLU A 42 -3.09 -9.89 11.16
CA GLU A 42 -2.82 -10.78 12.28
C GLU A 42 -1.63 -11.70 11.99
N ALA A 43 -1.54 -12.20 10.76
CA ALA A 43 -0.50 -13.13 10.32
C ALA A 43 0.93 -12.56 10.27
N ILE A 44 1.11 -11.23 10.20
CA ILE A 44 2.47 -10.63 10.22
C ILE A 44 3.11 -10.60 11.61
N GLY A 45 2.36 -10.99 12.65
CA GLY A 45 2.83 -11.06 14.03
C GLY A 45 2.77 -9.72 14.77
N SER A 46 2.69 -9.82 16.10
CA SER A 46 2.51 -8.67 16.99
C SER A 46 3.64 -7.65 16.94
N GLU A 47 4.87 -8.10 16.70
CA GLU A 47 6.04 -7.21 16.61
C GLU A 47 5.94 -6.30 15.38
N SER A 48 5.62 -6.87 14.23
CA SER A 48 5.38 -6.13 12.99
C SER A 48 4.17 -5.21 13.15
N GLN A 49 3.06 -5.70 13.71
CA GLN A 49 1.87 -4.87 14.00
C GLN A 49 2.20 -3.63 14.85
N ASN A 50 3.03 -3.79 15.88
CA ASN A 50 3.48 -2.68 16.73
C ASN A 50 4.35 -1.68 15.97
N ARG A 51 5.13 -2.12 14.98
CA ARG A 51 5.95 -1.23 14.15
C ARG A 51 5.11 -0.50 13.10
N VAL A 52 4.16 -1.19 12.48
CA VAL A 52 3.32 -0.60 11.43
C VAL A 52 2.27 0.37 11.98
N SER A 53 1.83 0.19 13.23
CA SER A 53 0.92 1.12 13.91
C SER A 53 1.57 2.44 14.34
N ARG A 54 2.86 2.65 14.04
CA ARG A 54 3.59 3.89 14.37
C ARG A 54 4.00 4.63 13.10
N PRO A 55 4.07 5.97 13.14
CA PRO A 55 4.65 6.74 12.04
C PRO A 55 6.12 6.35 11.87
N ARG A 56 6.58 6.25 10.62
CA ARG A 56 7.99 5.93 10.30
C ARG A 56 8.54 6.99 9.37
N LEU A 57 9.62 7.63 9.79
CA LEU A 57 10.33 8.63 9.00
C LEU A 57 11.38 7.92 8.14
N THR A 58 11.35 8.15 6.84
CA THR A 58 12.37 7.62 5.93
C THR A 58 13.60 8.53 5.90
N SER A 59 14.73 8.01 5.42
CA SER A 59 15.95 8.81 5.25
C SER A 59 15.79 10.00 4.28
N SER A 60 14.74 10.03 3.46
CA SER A 60 14.41 11.15 2.57
C SER A 60 13.61 12.25 3.26
N GLY A 61 13.18 12.05 4.50
CA GLY A 61 12.32 12.97 5.24
C GLY A 61 10.83 12.74 4.98
N GLU A 62 10.46 11.72 4.20
CA GLU A 62 9.07 11.35 3.99
C GLU A 62 8.54 10.58 5.19
N THR A 63 7.30 10.85 5.57
CA THR A 63 6.66 10.15 6.69
C THR A 63 5.65 9.12 6.19
N ILE A 64 5.91 7.86 6.51
CA ILE A 64 4.95 6.78 6.34
C ILE A 64 3.96 6.86 7.50
N SER A 65 2.68 7.00 7.15
CA SER A 65 1.60 7.17 8.13
C SER A 65 1.36 5.87 8.89
N PRO A 66 1.04 5.94 10.20
CA PRO A 66 0.74 4.74 10.98
C PRO A 66 -0.48 4.00 10.41
N LEU A 67 -0.48 2.67 10.52
CA LEU A 67 -1.67 1.87 10.31
C LEU A 67 -2.56 1.96 11.55
N ASP A 68 -3.75 2.55 11.43
CA ASP A 68 -4.75 2.47 12.49
C ASP A 68 -5.44 1.10 12.46
N LEU A 69 -4.93 0.19 13.29
CA LEU A 69 -5.45 -1.16 13.48
C LEU A 69 -6.84 -1.18 14.14
N SER A 70 -7.28 -0.06 14.72
CA SER A 70 -8.60 0.08 15.35
C SER A 70 -9.62 0.79 14.46
N ALA A 71 -9.23 1.13 13.22
CA ALA A 71 -10.08 1.85 12.30
C ALA A 71 -11.37 1.06 12.02
N SER A 72 -12.51 1.76 12.03
CA SER A 72 -13.79 1.19 11.61
C SER A 72 -13.80 0.75 10.14
N ASP A 73 -12.91 1.33 9.34
CA ASP A 73 -12.70 1.01 7.94
C ASP A 73 -11.22 0.67 7.71
N ILE A 74 -10.88 -0.59 7.97
CA ILE A 74 -9.51 -1.07 7.86
C ILE A 74 -8.97 -1.02 6.43
N ILE A 75 -9.83 -1.19 5.42
CA ILE A 75 -9.42 -1.08 4.02
C ILE A 75 -8.93 0.33 3.76
N LYS A 76 -9.71 1.35 4.12
CA LYS A 76 -9.29 2.75 3.96
C LYS A 76 -8.01 3.06 4.73
N ALA A 77 -7.89 2.60 5.98
CA ALA A 77 -6.69 2.80 6.79
C ALA A 77 -5.45 2.22 6.10
N TYR A 78 -5.56 0.99 5.58
CA TYR A 78 -4.47 0.34 4.88
C TYR A 78 -4.17 0.96 3.52
N SER A 79 -5.18 1.37 2.74
CA SER A 79 -5.00 2.08 1.46
C SER A 79 -4.22 3.38 1.64
N ASN A 80 -4.54 4.17 2.68
CA ASN A 80 -3.80 5.38 3.02
C ASN A 80 -2.33 5.07 3.38
N ARG A 81 -2.11 4.01 4.15
CA ARG A 81 -0.77 3.56 4.49
C ARG A 81 0.01 3.13 3.24
N LEU A 82 -0.59 2.33 2.38
CA LEU A 82 0.01 1.88 1.12
C LEU A 82 0.38 3.07 0.23
N TYR A 83 -0.48 4.08 0.13
CA TYR A 83 -0.19 5.32 -0.57
C TYR A 83 1.01 6.06 0.04
N SER A 84 1.11 6.13 1.36
CA SER A 84 2.27 6.75 2.04
C SER A 84 3.58 5.98 1.81
N ILE A 85 3.52 4.64 1.79
CA ILE A 85 4.67 3.78 1.44
C ILE A 85 5.09 4.02 -0.01
N ARG A 86 4.13 4.09 -0.95
CA ARG A 86 4.40 4.41 -2.35
C ARG A 86 5.11 5.76 -2.47
N ASN A 87 4.57 6.80 -1.84
CA ASN A 87 5.17 8.13 -1.87
C ASN A 87 6.60 8.12 -1.30
N ALA A 88 6.81 7.44 -0.18
CA ALA A 88 8.13 7.28 0.41
C ALA A 88 9.12 6.57 -0.54
N CYS A 89 8.67 5.54 -1.26
CA CYS A 89 9.47 4.83 -2.26
C CYS A 89 9.79 5.70 -3.49
N ILE A 90 8.80 6.42 -4.03
CA ILE A 90 8.93 7.25 -5.24
C ILE A 90 9.78 8.50 -4.98
N HIS A 91 9.53 9.18 -3.86
CA HIS A 91 10.22 10.40 -3.45
C HIS A 91 11.52 10.13 -2.69
N SER A 92 11.97 8.87 -2.60
CA SER A 92 13.24 8.48 -1.97
C SER A 92 14.49 9.05 -2.66
N LYS A 93 14.39 9.72 -3.81
CA LYS A 93 15.56 10.23 -4.55
C LYS A 93 16.36 11.24 -3.69
N ARG A 94 17.59 10.87 -3.31
CA ARG A 94 18.59 11.85 -2.81
C ARG A 94 19.28 12.47 -4.00
N ILE A 95 19.38 13.79 -4.02
CA ILE A 95 20.43 14.47 -4.76
C ILE A 95 21.60 14.65 -3.78
N ARG A 96 22.68 13.88 -3.94
CA ARG A 96 23.92 14.08 -3.18
C ARG A 96 25.01 14.51 -4.16
N ARG A 97 25.56 15.71 -3.96
CA ARG A 97 26.57 16.32 -4.86
C ARG A 97 26.16 16.34 -6.35
N GLY A 98 24.89 16.67 -6.64
CA GLY A 98 24.41 16.84 -8.02
C GLY A 98 24.14 15.54 -8.79
N ARG A 99 24.20 14.36 -8.15
CA ARG A 99 23.86 13.07 -8.77
C ARG A 99 22.67 12.43 -8.06
N ALA A 100 21.79 11.82 -8.85
CA ALA A 100 20.69 11.00 -8.36
C ALA A 100 21.24 9.60 -8.01
N GLU A 101 21.11 9.18 -6.76
CA GLU A 101 21.43 7.82 -6.31
C GLU A 101 20.13 7.07 -5.93
N ALA A 102 20.05 5.79 -6.30
CA ALA A 102 18.94 4.90 -5.92
C ALA A 102 19.04 4.55 -4.42
N ARG A 103 17.92 4.68 -3.68
CA ARG A 103 17.96 4.79 -2.22
C ARG A 103 17.48 3.60 -1.39
N ILE A 104 16.80 2.61 -1.97
CA ILE A 104 16.63 1.33 -1.28
C ILE A 104 17.94 0.57 -1.47
N THR A 105 18.92 0.90 -0.65
CA THR A 105 20.16 0.15 -0.58
C THR A 105 19.93 -1.02 0.36
N PRO A 106 20.30 -2.26 -0.02
CA PRO A 106 20.29 -3.39 0.90
C PRO A 106 21.02 -3.03 2.21
N ALA A 107 20.46 -3.41 3.34
CA ALA A 107 20.91 -3.14 4.72
C ALA A 107 20.77 -1.68 5.20
N THR A 108 19.72 -0.96 4.83
CA THR A 108 19.38 0.37 5.39
C THR A 108 18.14 0.32 6.28
N GLU A 109 18.01 1.26 7.22
CA GLU A 109 16.79 1.41 8.04
C GLU A 109 15.52 1.53 7.18
N ASP A 110 15.63 2.13 5.99
CA ASP A 110 14.53 2.25 5.03
C ASP A 110 14.09 0.88 4.48
N GLU A 111 15.01 -0.09 4.31
CA GLU A 111 14.66 -1.47 3.94
C GLU A 111 13.91 -2.17 5.08
N HIS A 112 14.32 -1.96 6.33
CA HIS A 112 13.60 -2.50 7.49
C HIS A 112 12.18 -1.92 7.60
N ILE A 113 11.96 -0.69 7.14
CA ILE A 113 10.61 -0.10 7.10
C ILE A 113 9.69 -0.88 6.16
N VAL A 114 10.19 -1.22 4.96
CA VAL A 114 9.42 -1.98 3.97
C VAL A 114 9.40 -3.49 4.29
N ALA A 115 10.41 -4.02 4.97
CA ALA A 115 10.53 -5.43 5.33
C ALA A 115 9.39 -5.90 6.26
N ASP A 116 8.99 -5.08 7.22
CA ASP A 116 7.85 -5.37 8.09
C ASP A 116 6.51 -5.43 7.33
N GLU A 117 6.40 -4.65 6.25
CA GLU A 117 5.20 -4.58 5.42
C GLU A 117 5.18 -5.58 4.26
N LEU A 118 6.34 -6.08 3.89
CA LEU A 118 6.54 -6.92 2.70
C LEU A 118 5.59 -8.14 2.65
N PRO A 119 5.29 -8.85 3.74
CA PRO A 119 4.30 -9.92 3.73
C PRO A 119 2.89 -9.42 3.34
N LEU A 120 2.43 -8.31 3.92
CA LEU A 120 1.14 -7.70 3.61
C LEU A 120 1.09 -7.18 2.18
N LEU A 121 2.15 -6.51 1.72
CA LEU A 121 2.28 -6.01 0.34
C LEU A 121 2.21 -7.15 -0.68
N ARG A 122 2.92 -8.26 -0.42
CA ARG A 122 2.89 -9.45 -1.28
C ARG A 122 1.51 -10.09 -1.28
N TRP A 123 0.86 -10.17 -0.11
CA TRP A 123 -0.49 -10.72 0.00
C TRP A 123 -1.50 -9.89 -0.80
N ILE A 124 -1.50 -8.56 -0.66
CA ILE A 124 -2.38 -7.67 -1.46
C ILE A 124 -2.13 -7.82 -2.95
N ALA A 125 -0.86 -7.87 -3.36
CA ALA A 125 -0.52 -8.07 -4.77
C ALA A 125 -1.05 -9.41 -5.29
N ALA A 126 -0.96 -10.48 -4.50
CA ALA A 126 -1.54 -11.77 -4.84
C ALA A 126 -3.07 -11.68 -4.95
N GLN A 127 -3.75 -11.03 -4.00
CA GLN A 127 -5.21 -10.84 -4.06
C GLN A 127 -5.63 -10.06 -5.33
N CYS A 128 -4.86 -9.06 -5.74
CA CYS A 128 -5.16 -8.31 -6.96
C CYS A 128 -4.98 -9.14 -8.24
N LEU A 129 -4.02 -10.07 -8.25
CA LEU A 129 -3.80 -10.98 -9.39
C LEU A 129 -4.83 -12.11 -9.42
N GLU A 130 -5.16 -12.67 -8.25
CA GLU A 130 -6.13 -13.77 -8.13
C GLU A 130 -7.56 -13.33 -8.46
N ASN A 131 -7.86 -12.05 -8.25
CA ASN A 131 -9.16 -11.44 -8.55
C ASN A 131 -9.07 -10.51 -9.77
N GLU A 132 -8.12 -10.74 -10.70
CA GLU A 132 -7.99 -9.95 -11.93
C GLU A 132 -9.26 -10.03 -12.80
N ASP A 133 -9.96 -11.16 -12.74
CA ASP A 133 -11.24 -11.41 -13.40
C ASP A 133 -12.37 -10.46 -12.94
N VAL A 134 -12.28 -9.92 -11.72
CA VAL A 134 -13.19 -8.85 -11.26
C VAL A 134 -13.12 -7.64 -12.19
N PHE A 135 -11.94 -7.35 -12.75
CA PHE A 135 -11.72 -6.24 -13.68
C PHE A 135 -11.93 -6.64 -15.15
N ALA A 136 -11.69 -7.91 -15.52
CA ALA A 136 -11.79 -8.37 -16.90
C ALA A 136 -13.23 -8.42 -17.48
N ASN A 137 -14.26 -8.43 -16.62
CA ASN A 137 -15.67 -8.55 -17.05
C ASN A 137 -16.31 -7.23 -17.57
N GLN A 138 -15.51 -6.17 -17.80
CA GLN A 138 -16.00 -4.87 -18.30
C GLN A 138 -15.86 -4.69 -19.82
N GLU A 139 -15.26 -5.64 -20.55
CA GLU A 139 -15.08 -5.57 -22.02
C GLU A 139 -16.20 -6.26 -22.85
N GLN A 140 -17.38 -6.55 -22.27
CA GLN A 140 -18.53 -7.15 -22.99
C GLN A 140 -19.73 -6.22 -23.12
#